data_AF-A0A2T0TP07-F1
#
_entry.id   AF-A0A2T0TP07-F1
#
_cell.length_a   1.000
_cell.length_b   1.000
_cell.length_c   1.000
_cell.angle_alpha   90.00
_cell.angle_beta   90.00
_cell.angle_gamma   90.00
#
_symmetry.space_group_name_H-M   'P 1'
#
loop_
_entity.id
_entity.type
_entity.pdbx_description
1 polymer ?
#
loop_
_entity_poly.entity_id
_entity_poly.type
_entity_poly.pdbx_seq_one_letter_code
_entity_poly.pdbx_strand_id
1 'polypeptide(L)'
;MATLHHRTALGARPVLPRRLGRAVLAAGIALGVVLTAPAPGLAAPEDDVAAAEAAERDLVAEVDRMTAEVAAAEEALQRMTVEAEAAADAALVAQAELAGAQEAATRAAEELQAARDAVAAAEDEVVELGREAYMGSGGELGGDVTVLLDSEGPREVLERAATLDLLGVQRAQTLQEFELLEAQEEEADAAARAAVEERDAAARVAAEAQAAADARLAEAQGDFDALSAEKAALDGRLRAAEVELLRLRGIAEAEAAWEAQQQAEQAAAVTVQSTGGGVAPTTGRVTSCYGARWGTMHYGIDIAAPIGTPVFAPAGGVVLQAGPASGFGQAVYVQHDDGRVTVYGHVNQFFVSAGQVVSAGERIAEVGNKGQSTGPHLHFEVHEGGLYANRVSPIPWLSARGVSLGGGCT
;
A
#
# COMPACT_ATOMS: atom_id res chain seq x y z
N MET A 1 8.92 -57.53 36.10
CA MET A 1 9.53 -56.20 36.32
C MET A 1 8.58 -55.19 35.69
N ALA A 2 7.59 -54.60 36.36
CA ALA A 2 7.66 -53.61 37.46
C ALA A 2 8.70 -52.51 37.10
N THR A 3 8.37 -51.23 36.89
CA THR A 3 7.56 -50.27 37.68
C THR A 3 7.08 -49.12 36.74
N LEU A 4 5.83 -48.61 36.77
CA LEU A 4 5.18 -47.68 37.71
C LEU A 4 6.01 -46.42 38.08
N HIS A 5 5.60 -45.26 37.57
CA HIS A 5 5.49 -44.04 38.39
C HIS A 5 4.34 -43.13 37.94
N HIS A 6 3.49 -42.85 38.93
CA HIS A 6 2.35 -41.95 38.95
C HIS A 6 2.70 -40.50 38.59
N ARG A 7 1.73 -39.79 38.00
CA ARG A 7 1.42 -38.42 38.43
C ARG A 7 -0.07 -38.14 38.40
N THR A 8 -0.45 -37.43 39.45
CA THR A 8 -1.76 -37.31 40.07
C THR A 8 -2.55 -36.14 39.48
N ALA A 9 -3.88 -36.32 39.43
CA ALA A 9 -4.86 -35.31 39.06
C ALA A 9 -4.98 -34.18 40.09
N LEU A 10 -5.17 -32.94 39.60
CA LEU A 10 -5.78 -31.78 40.24
C LEU A 10 -6.30 -30.94 39.05
N GLY A 11 -7.58 -30.83 38.76
CA GLY A 11 -8.61 -30.17 39.56
C GLY A 11 -9.49 -29.39 38.59
N ALA A 12 -10.55 -30.03 38.09
CA ALA A 12 -11.56 -29.39 37.26
C ALA A 12 -12.24 -28.27 38.08
N ARG A 13 -12.22 -27.04 37.57
CA ARG A 13 -13.01 -25.92 38.08
C ARG A 13 -14.21 -25.68 37.18
N PRO A 14 -15.40 -25.41 37.75
CA PRO A 14 -16.64 -25.34 37.01
C PRO A 14 -16.72 -24.05 36.18
N VAL A 15 -17.19 -24.22 34.94
CA VAL A 15 -17.59 -23.17 34.02
C VAL A 15 -18.87 -22.52 34.56
N LEU A 16 -18.76 -21.27 35.02
CA LEU A 16 -19.90 -20.40 35.28
C LEU A 16 -20.20 -19.58 34.01
N PRO A 17 -21.45 -19.52 33.54
CA PRO A 17 -21.80 -18.66 32.41
C PRO A 17 -21.84 -17.21 32.90
N ARG A 18 -20.84 -16.41 32.50
CA ARG A 18 -20.92 -14.96 32.63
C ARG A 18 -21.97 -14.47 31.63
N ARG A 19 -23.13 -14.07 32.16
CA ARG A 19 -24.12 -13.26 31.44
C ARG A 19 -23.41 -12.03 30.87
N LEU A 20 -23.23 -11.98 29.55
CA LEU A 20 -22.94 -10.76 28.82
C LEU A 20 -24.19 -9.88 28.90
N GLY A 21 -24.27 -9.06 29.94
CA GLY A 21 -25.13 -7.89 29.92
C GLY A 21 -24.66 -7.01 28.77
N ARG A 22 -25.48 -6.88 27.73
CA ARG A 22 -25.35 -5.82 26.72
C ARG A 22 -25.47 -4.49 27.46
N ALA A 23 -24.33 -3.93 27.88
CA ALA A 23 -24.25 -2.52 28.20
C ALA A 23 -24.19 -1.78 26.86
N VAL A 24 -25.36 -1.35 26.38
CA VAL A 24 -25.47 -0.28 25.40
C VAL A 24 -24.88 0.94 26.09
N LEU A 25 -23.61 1.26 25.82
CA LEU A 25 -23.03 2.54 26.20
C LEU A 25 -23.61 3.55 25.21
N ALA A 26 -24.77 4.12 25.58
CA ALA A 26 -25.24 5.34 24.95
C ALA A 26 -24.17 6.40 25.23
N ALA A 27 -23.37 6.72 24.22
CA ALA A 27 -22.54 7.92 24.23
C ALA A 27 -23.51 9.11 24.04
N GLY A 28 -24.23 9.44 25.11
CA GLY A 28 -24.90 10.73 25.20
C GLY A 28 -23.82 11.79 25.22
N ILE A 29 -23.82 12.66 24.21
CA ILE A 29 -23.10 13.92 24.24
C ILE A 29 -23.63 14.68 25.46
N ALA A 30 -22.87 14.66 26.55
CA ALA A 30 -23.19 15.42 27.75
C ALA A 30 -22.89 16.89 27.43
N LEU A 31 -23.91 17.58 26.92
CA LEU A 31 -23.91 19.03 26.78
C LEU A 31 -23.77 19.64 28.18
N GLY A 32 -22.55 20.03 28.54
CA GLY A 32 -22.24 20.72 29.80
C GLY A 32 -22.83 22.11 29.79
N VAL A 33 -24.10 22.24 30.15
CA VAL A 33 -24.79 23.53 30.34
C VAL A 33 -24.22 24.22 31.58
N VAL A 34 -23.46 25.30 31.38
CA VAL A 34 -23.18 26.26 32.47
C VAL A 34 -24.47 27.04 32.72
N LEU A 35 -25.19 26.67 33.79
CA LEU A 35 -26.36 27.39 34.29
C LEU A 35 -25.95 28.76 34.82
N THR A 36 -26.15 29.82 34.04
CA THR A 36 -26.28 31.18 34.58
C THR A 36 -27.76 31.47 34.84
N ALA A 37 -28.07 31.88 36.07
CA ALA A 37 -29.44 32.12 36.53
C ALA A 37 -30.20 33.16 35.67
N PRO A 38 -31.53 33.00 35.47
CA PRO A 38 -32.30 33.95 34.68
C PRO A 38 -32.57 35.24 35.46
N ALA A 39 -32.45 36.38 34.79
CA ALA A 39 -33.06 37.63 35.21
C ALA A 39 -34.59 37.54 35.07
N PRO A 40 -35.39 38.23 35.90
CA PRO A 40 -36.85 38.12 35.85
C PRO A 40 -37.39 38.89 34.64
N GLY A 41 -37.77 38.16 33.59
CA GLY A 41 -38.53 38.66 32.45
C GLY A 41 -40.00 38.22 32.55
N LEU A 42 -40.91 39.10 32.15
CA LEU A 42 -42.38 38.94 32.18
C LEU A 42 -42.84 37.58 31.61
N ALA A 43 -43.77 36.92 32.32
CA ALA A 43 -44.34 35.64 31.96
C ALA A 43 -45.10 35.71 30.63
N ALA A 44 -44.62 34.96 29.63
CA ALA A 44 -45.39 34.59 28.45
C ALA A 44 -46.54 33.64 28.86
N PRO A 45 -47.68 33.61 28.14
CA PRO A 45 -48.77 32.68 28.45
C PRO A 45 -48.27 31.22 28.35
N GLU A 46 -48.80 30.33 29.19
CA GLU A 46 -48.36 28.91 29.29
C GLU A 46 -48.39 28.17 27.94
N ASP A 47 -49.31 28.54 27.04
CA ASP A 47 -49.41 28.00 25.68
C ASP A 47 -48.20 28.35 24.79
N ASP A 48 -47.57 29.53 24.99
CA ASP A 48 -46.39 29.95 24.22
C ASP A 48 -45.13 29.22 24.68
N VAL A 49 -45.05 28.86 25.97
CA VAL A 49 -43.93 28.07 26.54
C VAL A 49 -44.01 26.62 26.06
N ALA A 50 -45.19 26.00 26.12
CA ALA A 50 -45.39 24.63 25.65
C ALA A 50 -45.13 24.48 24.15
N ALA A 51 -45.51 25.49 23.34
CA ALA A 51 -45.21 25.53 21.91
C ALA A 51 -43.72 25.69 21.62
N ALA A 52 -43.00 26.53 22.38
CA ALA A 52 -41.56 26.69 22.27
C ALA A 52 -40.79 25.40 22.65
N GLU A 53 -41.21 24.73 23.73
CA GLU A 53 -40.64 23.44 24.16
C GLU A 53 -40.92 22.29 23.18
N ALA A 54 -42.05 22.34 22.46
CA ALA A 54 -42.34 21.40 21.38
C ALA A 54 -41.43 21.66 20.16
N ALA A 55 -41.28 22.92 19.76
CA ALA A 55 -40.41 23.32 18.66
C ALA A 55 -38.93 22.98 18.92
N GLU A 56 -38.44 23.15 20.17
CA GLU A 56 -37.08 22.74 20.55
C GLU A 56 -36.90 21.22 20.42
N ARG A 57 -37.86 20.42 20.91
CA ARG A 57 -37.79 18.95 20.83
C ARG A 57 -37.80 18.44 19.39
N ASP A 58 -38.62 19.02 18.54
CA ASP A 58 -38.69 18.64 17.12
C ASP A 58 -37.38 18.99 16.40
N LEU A 59 -36.79 20.15 16.70
CA LEU A 59 -35.52 20.57 16.12
C LEU A 59 -34.34 19.70 16.61
N VAL A 60 -34.31 19.31 17.88
CA VAL A 60 -33.32 18.36 18.41
C VAL A 60 -33.41 17.01 17.69
N ALA A 61 -34.63 16.48 17.50
CA ALA A 61 -34.81 15.22 16.77
C ALA A 61 -34.37 15.34 15.29
N GLU A 62 -34.54 16.51 14.69
CA GLU A 62 -34.05 16.80 13.34
C GLU A 62 -32.52 16.89 13.27
N VAL A 63 -31.85 17.54 14.23
CA VAL A 63 -30.39 17.56 14.36
C VAL A 63 -29.82 16.15 14.51
N ASP A 64 -30.42 15.31 15.36
CA ASP A 64 -30.01 13.92 15.55
C ASP A 64 -30.13 13.10 14.26
N ARG A 65 -31.21 13.30 13.50
CA ARG A 65 -31.42 12.65 12.20
C ARG A 65 -30.37 13.09 11.19
N MET A 66 -30.13 14.40 11.04
CA MET A 66 -29.12 14.91 10.10
C MET A 66 -27.72 14.43 10.45
N THR A 67 -27.39 14.36 11.74
CA THR A 67 -26.11 13.80 12.22
C THR A 67 -25.94 12.34 11.79
N ALA A 68 -27.01 11.52 11.88
CA ALA A 68 -26.97 10.14 11.41
C ALA A 68 -26.83 10.03 9.88
N GLU A 69 -27.46 10.92 9.13
CA GLU A 69 -27.35 10.99 7.66
C GLU A 69 -25.92 11.36 7.22
N VAL A 70 -25.29 12.33 7.88
CA VAL A 70 -23.87 12.68 7.64
C VAL A 70 -22.96 11.49 7.91
N ALA A 71 -23.14 10.80 9.03
CA ALA A 71 -22.33 9.61 9.36
C ALA A 71 -22.50 8.48 8.32
N ALA A 72 -23.72 8.27 7.81
CA ALA A 72 -23.97 7.26 6.77
C ALA A 72 -23.33 7.63 5.42
N ALA A 73 -23.35 8.91 5.05
CA ALA A 73 -22.67 9.41 3.86
C ALA A 73 -21.14 9.25 3.96
N GLU A 74 -20.56 9.52 5.14
CA GLU A 74 -19.14 9.28 5.41
C GLU A 74 -18.77 7.79 5.29
N GLU A 75 -19.58 6.88 5.81
CA GLU A 75 -19.35 5.44 5.69
C GLU A 75 -19.43 4.98 4.22
N ALA A 76 -20.36 5.53 3.44
CA ALA A 76 -20.46 5.24 2.01
C ALA A 76 -19.20 5.70 1.25
N LEU A 77 -18.73 6.92 1.50
CA LEU A 77 -17.50 7.45 0.93
C LEU A 77 -16.28 6.61 1.30
N GLN A 78 -16.22 6.09 2.54
CA GLN A 78 -15.14 5.20 2.98
C GLN A 78 -15.15 3.87 2.23
N ARG A 79 -16.30 3.21 2.09
CA ARG A 79 -16.41 1.94 1.35
C ARG A 79 -15.98 2.11 -0.11
N MET A 80 -16.43 3.18 -0.75
CA MET A 80 -16.07 3.49 -2.13
C MET A 80 -14.57 3.73 -2.31
N THR A 81 -13.92 4.38 -1.33
CA THR A 81 -12.47 4.58 -1.35
C THR A 81 -11.75 3.25 -1.29
N VAL A 82 -12.14 2.34 -0.40
CA VAL A 82 -11.53 1.00 -0.29
C VAL A 82 -11.70 0.20 -1.58
N GLU A 83 -12.85 0.30 -2.24
CA GLU A 83 -13.10 -0.39 -3.51
C GLU A 83 -12.24 0.16 -4.66
N ALA A 84 -12.08 1.48 -4.73
CA ALA A 84 -11.20 2.12 -5.73
C ALA A 84 -9.71 1.80 -5.47
N GLU A 85 -9.29 1.79 -4.21
CA GLU A 85 -7.93 1.41 -3.80
C GLU A 85 -7.63 -0.06 -4.14
N ALA A 86 -8.56 -0.98 -3.88
CA ALA A 86 -8.40 -2.40 -4.21
C ALA A 86 -8.20 -2.63 -5.72
N ALA A 87 -8.88 -1.85 -6.56
CA ALA A 87 -8.71 -1.91 -8.01
C ALA A 87 -7.32 -1.40 -8.45
N ALA A 88 -6.84 -0.32 -7.83
CA ALA A 88 -5.49 0.21 -8.07
C ALA A 88 -4.39 -0.77 -7.62
N ASP A 89 -4.57 -1.42 -6.47
CA ASP A 89 -3.64 -2.44 -5.97
C ASP A 89 -3.54 -3.64 -6.92
N ALA A 90 -4.68 -4.11 -7.44
CA ALA A 90 -4.71 -5.19 -8.43
C ALA A 90 -3.92 -4.81 -9.71
N ALA A 91 -4.00 -3.56 -10.15
CA ALA A 91 -3.23 -3.07 -11.29
C ALA A 91 -1.72 -3.05 -11.00
N LEU A 92 -1.30 -2.61 -9.81
CA LEU A 92 0.10 -2.59 -9.41
C LEU A 92 0.70 -4.01 -9.30
N VAL A 93 -0.04 -4.95 -8.72
CA VAL A 93 0.37 -6.36 -8.65
C VAL A 93 0.57 -6.93 -10.06
N ALA A 94 -0.41 -6.71 -10.96
CA ALA A 94 -0.31 -7.19 -12.33
C ALA A 94 0.85 -6.55 -13.11
N GLN A 95 1.17 -5.27 -12.86
CA GLN A 95 2.35 -4.62 -13.43
C GLN A 95 3.66 -5.22 -12.91
N ALA A 96 3.73 -5.57 -11.63
CA ALA A 96 4.91 -6.23 -11.05
C ALA A 96 5.11 -7.64 -11.63
N GLU A 97 4.04 -8.41 -11.81
CA GLU A 97 4.08 -9.72 -12.48
C GLU A 97 4.55 -9.60 -13.93
N LEU A 98 4.05 -8.60 -14.68
CA LEU A 98 4.53 -8.31 -16.02
C LEU A 98 6.03 -7.99 -16.05
N ALA A 99 6.53 -7.17 -15.12
CA ALA A 99 7.94 -6.85 -15.02
C ALA A 99 8.79 -8.11 -14.77
N GLY A 100 8.34 -9.00 -13.87
CA GLY A 100 8.99 -10.29 -13.62
C GLY A 100 9.02 -11.18 -14.87
N ALA A 101 7.90 -11.28 -15.59
CA ALA A 101 7.82 -12.06 -16.82
C ALA A 101 8.69 -11.48 -17.96
N GLN A 102 8.83 -10.15 -18.04
CA GLN A 102 9.75 -9.49 -18.97
C GLN A 102 11.22 -9.81 -18.67
N GLU A 103 11.60 -9.83 -17.40
CA GLU A 103 12.96 -10.21 -16.99
C GLU A 103 13.23 -11.69 -17.30
N ALA A 104 12.27 -12.58 -17.03
CA ALA A 104 12.37 -13.99 -17.36
C ALA A 104 12.51 -14.22 -18.88
N ALA A 105 11.72 -13.53 -19.70
CA ALA A 105 11.83 -13.60 -21.16
C ALA A 105 13.18 -13.07 -21.67
N THR A 106 13.74 -12.04 -21.03
CA THR A 106 15.06 -11.51 -21.38
C THR A 106 16.15 -12.54 -21.07
N ARG A 107 16.11 -13.13 -19.87
CA ARG A 107 17.05 -14.17 -19.45
C ARG A 107 17.01 -15.40 -20.37
N ALA A 108 15.81 -15.88 -20.70
CA ALA A 108 15.65 -17.02 -21.60
C ALA A 108 16.15 -16.72 -23.03
N ALA A 109 16.00 -15.47 -23.50
CA ALA A 109 16.57 -15.05 -24.78
C ALA A 109 18.11 -15.02 -24.77
N GLU A 110 18.72 -14.59 -23.66
CA GLU A 110 20.17 -14.63 -23.47
C GLU A 110 20.70 -16.08 -23.43
N GLU A 111 20.01 -16.98 -22.73
CA GLU A 111 20.35 -18.41 -22.66
C GLU A 111 20.25 -19.09 -24.04
N LEU A 112 19.18 -18.81 -24.81
CA LEU A 112 19.05 -19.29 -26.18
C LEU A 112 20.16 -18.77 -27.09
N GLN A 113 20.55 -17.51 -26.96
CA GLN A 113 21.66 -16.97 -27.74
C GLN A 113 22.98 -17.66 -27.39
N ALA A 114 23.25 -17.89 -26.11
CA ALA A 114 24.43 -18.62 -25.66
C ALA A 114 24.47 -20.07 -26.17
N ALA A 115 23.31 -20.76 -26.18
CA ALA A 115 23.20 -22.11 -26.71
C ALA A 115 23.47 -22.16 -28.22
N ARG A 116 22.91 -21.20 -28.99
CA ARG A 116 23.19 -21.05 -30.43
C ARG A 116 24.66 -20.79 -30.73
N ASP A 117 25.28 -19.91 -29.95
CA ASP A 117 26.70 -19.60 -30.11
C ASP A 117 27.57 -20.84 -29.81
N ALA A 118 27.18 -21.67 -28.85
CA ALA A 118 27.87 -22.92 -28.52
C ALA A 118 27.71 -23.98 -29.61
N VAL A 119 26.50 -24.16 -30.15
CA VAL A 119 26.25 -25.07 -31.29
C VAL A 119 27.08 -24.63 -32.50
N ALA A 120 27.06 -23.34 -32.85
CA ALA A 120 27.84 -22.82 -33.98
C ALA A 120 29.35 -23.05 -33.81
N ALA A 121 29.89 -22.86 -32.59
CA ALA A 121 31.29 -23.16 -32.31
C ALA A 121 31.63 -24.65 -32.46
N ALA A 122 30.73 -25.54 -32.01
CA ALA A 122 30.90 -26.97 -32.14
C ALA A 122 30.74 -27.46 -33.59
N GLU A 123 29.87 -26.84 -34.39
CA GLU A 123 29.80 -27.07 -35.85
C GLU A 123 31.15 -26.76 -36.53
N ASP A 124 31.76 -25.63 -36.19
CA ASP A 124 33.08 -25.24 -36.70
C ASP A 124 34.16 -26.28 -36.34
N GLU A 125 34.15 -26.82 -35.10
CA GLU A 125 35.06 -27.89 -34.67
C GLU A 125 34.85 -29.20 -35.45
N VAL A 126 33.60 -29.60 -35.68
CA VAL A 126 33.25 -30.78 -36.48
C VAL A 126 33.69 -30.62 -37.94
N VAL A 127 33.51 -29.42 -38.51
CA VAL A 127 33.98 -29.10 -39.88
C VAL A 127 35.49 -29.19 -39.98
N GLU A 128 36.22 -28.63 -39.01
CA GLU A 128 37.67 -28.71 -38.93
C GLU A 128 38.16 -30.15 -38.82
N LEU A 129 37.55 -30.95 -37.95
CA LEU A 129 37.84 -32.38 -37.80
C LEU A 129 37.58 -33.16 -39.09
N GLY A 130 36.48 -32.87 -39.79
CA GLY A 130 36.17 -33.46 -41.10
C GLY A 130 37.19 -33.10 -42.16
N ARG A 131 37.67 -31.84 -42.17
CA ARG A 131 38.72 -31.37 -43.06
C ARG A 131 40.06 -32.05 -42.78
N GLU A 132 40.44 -32.20 -41.51
CA GLU A 132 41.65 -32.92 -41.10
C GLU A 132 41.59 -34.41 -41.48
N ALA A 133 40.43 -35.06 -41.27
CA ALA A 133 40.24 -36.44 -41.69
C ALA A 133 40.34 -36.61 -43.22
N TYR A 134 39.81 -35.66 -43.99
CA TYR A 134 39.88 -35.66 -45.45
C TYR A 134 41.28 -35.32 -45.99
N MET A 135 41.94 -34.28 -45.46
CA MET A 135 43.25 -33.80 -45.93
C MET A 135 44.44 -34.59 -45.36
N GLY A 136 44.29 -35.20 -44.18
CA GLY A 136 45.27 -36.13 -43.58
C GLY A 136 45.38 -37.44 -44.35
N SER A 137 44.34 -37.80 -45.12
CA SER A 137 44.43 -38.83 -46.16
C SER A 137 44.90 -38.18 -47.46
N GLY A 138 46.20 -38.24 -47.74
CA GLY A 138 46.73 -37.80 -49.03
C GLY A 138 46.14 -38.63 -50.18
N GLY A 139 45.06 -38.15 -50.81
CA GLY A 139 44.66 -38.42 -52.19
C GLY A 139 44.21 -39.83 -52.60
N GLU A 140 44.41 -40.87 -51.80
CA GLU A 140 43.98 -42.24 -52.13
C GLU A 140 43.03 -42.80 -51.07
N LEU A 141 41.95 -43.43 -51.53
CA LEU A 141 40.74 -43.85 -50.81
C LEU A 141 40.96 -44.93 -49.72
N GLY A 142 41.91 -44.75 -48.79
CA GLY A 142 42.28 -45.78 -47.81
C GLY A 142 43.00 -45.33 -46.52
N GLY A 143 42.95 -44.04 -46.14
CA GLY A 143 43.76 -43.40 -45.09
C GLY A 143 44.15 -44.23 -43.86
N ASP A 144 43.20 -44.81 -43.13
CA ASP A 144 43.52 -45.57 -41.90
C ASP A 144 44.19 -46.92 -42.19
N VAL A 145 43.83 -47.56 -43.30
CA VAL A 145 44.41 -48.84 -43.72
C VAL A 145 45.77 -48.62 -44.39
N THR A 146 45.96 -47.57 -45.18
CA THR A 146 47.27 -47.23 -45.76
C THR A 146 48.28 -46.76 -44.70
N VAL A 147 47.86 -46.00 -43.69
CA VAL A 147 48.72 -45.62 -42.55
C VAL A 147 49.21 -46.85 -41.78
N LEU A 148 48.38 -47.89 -41.65
CA LEU A 148 48.77 -49.16 -41.04
C LEU A 148 49.66 -50.02 -41.97
N LEU A 149 49.41 -50.00 -43.29
CA LEU A 149 50.17 -50.77 -44.27
C LEU A 149 51.54 -50.17 -44.60
N ASP A 150 51.75 -48.86 -44.40
CA ASP A 150 53.02 -48.14 -44.65
C ASP A 150 53.97 -48.19 -43.43
N SER A 151 53.88 -49.25 -42.61
CA SER A 151 54.68 -49.40 -41.38
C SER A 151 55.92 -50.27 -41.62
N GLU A 152 57.08 -49.91 -41.08
CA GLU A 152 58.36 -50.62 -41.30
C GLU A 152 58.50 -51.93 -40.48
N GLY A 153 57.55 -52.21 -39.57
CA GLY A 153 57.51 -53.48 -38.84
C GLY A 153 56.32 -53.67 -37.87
N PRO A 154 56.19 -54.85 -37.24
CA PRO A 154 55.01 -55.22 -36.46
C PRO A 154 54.74 -54.36 -35.23
N ARG A 155 55.80 -53.78 -34.63
CA ARG A 155 55.67 -52.91 -33.45
C ARG A 155 55.07 -51.54 -33.82
N GLU A 156 55.48 -50.99 -34.96
CA GLU A 156 54.98 -49.72 -35.47
C GLU A 156 53.51 -49.81 -35.89
N VAL A 157 53.09 -50.95 -36.46
CA VAL A 157 51.67 -51.22 -36.75
C VAL A 157 50.82 -51.13 -35.48
N LEU A 158 51.29 -51.69 -34.35
CA LEU A 158 50.55 -51.64 -33.08
C LEU A 158 50.51 -50.22 -32.48
N GLU A 159 51.59 -49.44 -32.60
CA GLU A 159 51.63 -48.05 -32.14
C GLU A 159 50.72 -47.14 -32.98
N ARG A 160 50.73 -47.28 -34.31
CA ARG A 160 49.82 -46.56 -35.21
C ARG A 160 48.36 -46.98 -34.99
N ALA A 161 48.08 -48.28 -34.77
CA ALA A 161 46.74 -48.76 -34.46
C ALA A 161 46.20 -48.19 -33.14
N ALA A 162 47.02 -48.13 -32.08
CA ALA A 162 46.62 -47.52 -30.80
C ALA A 162 46.35 -46.01 -30.92
N THR A 163 47.09 -45.31 -31.79
CA THR A 163 46.89 -43.88 -32.05
C THR A 163 45.59 -43.62 -32.81
N LEU A 164 45.27 -44.44 -33.82
CA LEU A 164 44.01 -44.37 -34.56
C LEU A 164 42.79 -44.69 -33.68
N ASP A 165 42.93 -45.66 -32.76
CA ASP A 165 41.88 -45.98 -31.78
C ASP A 165 41.61 -44.80 -30.83
N LEU A 166 42.67 -44.16 -30.32
CA LEU A 166 42.56 -42.96 -29.49
C LEU A 166 41.88 -41.80 -30.23
N LEU A 167 42.26 -41.56 -31.49
CA LEU A 167 41.62 -40.55 -32.34
C LEU A 167 40.15 -40.89 -32.62
N GLY A 168 39.82 -42.17 -32.84
CA GLY A 168 38.43 -42.62 -32.99
C GLY A 168 37.58 -42.34 -31.76
N VAL A 169 38.11 -42.59 -30.56
CA VAL A 169 37.43 -42.26 -29.29
C VAL A 169 37.23 -40.75 -29.15
N GLN A 170 38.24 -39.95 -29.46
CA GLN A 170 38.16 -38.49 -29.35
C GLN A 170 37.12 -37.91 -30.32
N ARG A 171 37.07 -38.40 -31.57
CA ARG A 171 36.05 -38.01 -32.56
C ARG A 171 34.64 -38.37 -32.11
N ALA A 172 34.46 -39.56 -31.53
CA ALA A 172 33.17 -39.98 -30.99
C ALA A 172 32.72 -39.10 -29.82
N GLN A 173 33.65 -38.66 -28.97
CA GLN A 173 33.35 -37.72 -27.88
C GLN A 173 32.89 -36.35 -28.41
N THR A 174 33.59 -35.77 -29.38
CA THR A 174 33.19 -34.48 -29.99
C THR A 174 31.79 -34.53 -30.60
N LEU A 175 31.45 -35.61 -31.31
CA LEU A 175 30.11 -35.78 -31.88
C LEU A 175 29.04 -35.92 -30.78
N GLN A 176 29.36 -36.61 -29.68
CA GLN A 176 28.45 -36.77 -28.55
C GLN A 176 28.26 -35.46 -27.77
N GLU A 177 29.30 -34.62 -27.67
CA GLU A 177 29.23 -33.26 -27.11
C GLU A 177 28.40 -32.35 -28.02
N PHE A 178 28.54 -32.46 -29.34
CA PHE A 178 27.72 -31.72 -30.31
C PHE A 178 26.23 -32.05 -30.18
N GLU A 179 25.86 -33.34 -30.14
CA GLU A 179 24.46 -33.77 -29.94
C GLU A 179 23.88 -33.24 -28.61
N LEU A 180 24.70 -33.13 -27.55
CA LEU A 180 24.29 -32.55 -26.28
C LEU A 180 24.01 -31.04 -26.40
N LEU A 181 24.85 -30.31 -27.15
CA LEU A 181 24.65 -28.87 -27.39
C LEU A 181 23.41 -28.59 -28.22
N GLU A 182 23.13 -29.40 -29.26
CA GLU A 182 21.88 -29.30 -30.04
C GLU A 182 20.65 -29.52 -29.14
N ALA A 183 20.70 -30.50 -28.25
CA ALA A 183 19.62 -30.74 -27.29
C ALA A 183 19.45 -29.56 -26.31
N GLN A 184 20.54 -28.93 -25.88
CA GLN A 184 20.49 -27.72 -25.03
C GLN A 184 19.92 -26.51 -25.77
N GLU A 185 20.23 -26.34 -27.07
CA GLU A 185 19.61 -25.28 -27.88
C GLU A 185 18.11 -25.51 -28.02
N GLU A 186 17.66 -26.74 -28.28
CA GLU A 186 16.23 -27.06 -28.39
C GLU A 186 15.50 -26.78 -27.06
N GLU A 187 16.10 -27.15 -25.92
CA GLU A 187 15.57 -26.84 -24.59
C GLU A 187 15.48 -25.32 -24.36
N ALA A 188 16.54 -24.57 -24.71
CA ALA A 188 16.57 -23.13 -24.57
C ALA A 188 15.57 -22.42 -25.51
N ASP A 189 15.35 -22.92 -26.73
CA ASP A 189 14.35 -22.36 -27.66
C ASP A 189 12.93 -22.58 -27.12
N ALA A 190 12.66 -23.78 -26.59
CA ALA A 190 11.38 -24.08 -25.94
C ALA A 190 11.15 -23.19 -24.70
N ALA A 191 12.17 -23.00 -23.86
CA ALA A 191 12.10 -22.12 -22.69
C ALA A 191 11.88 -20.65 -23.08
N ALA A 192 12.58 -20.15 -24.09
CA ALA A 192 12.41 -18.78 -24.59
C ALA A 192 11.00 -18.53 -25.13
N ARG A 193 10.44 -19.48 -25.90
CA ARG A 193 9.05 -19.40 -26.38
C ARG A 193 8.05 -19.38 -25.23
N ALA A 194 8.21 -20.28 -24.26
CA ALA A 194 7.34 -20.32 -23.09
C ALA A 194 7.39 -19.01 -22.28
N ALA A 195 8.58 -18.44 -22.08
CA ALA A 195 8.75 -17.18 -21.36
C ALA A 195 8.11 -15.98 -22.10
N VAL A 196 8.17 -15.97 -23.45
CA VAL A 196 7.47 -14.96 -24.26
C VAL A 196 5.95 -15.09 -24.15
N GLU A 197 5.42 -16.31 -24.18
CA GLU A 197 3.99 -16.56 -23.98
C GLU A 197 3.50 -16.12 -22.59
N GLU A 198 4.29 -16.37 -21.54
CA GLU A 198 4.02 -15.93 -20.17
C GLU A 198 4.04 -14.40 -20.06
N ARG A 199 5.06 -13.74 -20.64
CA ARG A 199 5.13 -12.27 -20.73
C ARG A 199 3.89 -11.70 -21.41
N ASP A 200 3.47 -12.28 -22.53
CA ASP A 200 2.31 -11.79 -23.27
C ASP A 200 1.00 -12.02 -22.52
N ALA A 201 0.90 -13.11 -21.75
CA ALA A 201 -0.22 -13.35 -20.85
C ALA A 201 -0.25 -12.32 -19.70
N ALA A 202 0.89 -12.09 -19.04
CA ALA A 202 1.01 -11.08 -17.99
C ALA A 202 0.71 -9.67 -18.51
N ALA A 203 1.09 -9.36 -19.76
CA ALA A 203 0.83 -8.07 -20.38
C ALA A 203 -0.68 -7.82 -20.58
N ARG A 204 -1.43 -8.86 -20.98
CA ARG A 204 -2.89 -8.77 -21.10
C ARG A 204 -3.55 -8.56 -19.73
N VAL A 205 -3.13 -9.33 -18.72
CA VAL A 205 -3.66 -9.20 -17.35
C VAL A 205 -3.37 -7.80 -16.79
N ALA A 206 -2.15 -7.28 -16.95
CA ALA A 206 -1.79 -5.94 -16.51
C ALA A 206 -2.61 -4.85 -17.21
N ALA A 207 -2.83 -4.97 -18.52
CA ALA A 207 -3.65 -4.02 -19.28
C ALA A 207 -5.12 -4.05 -18.84
N GLU A 208 -5.69 -5.23 -18.62
CA GLU A 208 -7.07 -5.39 -18.12
C GLU A 208 -7.23 -4.85 -16.70
N ALA A 209 -6.27 -5.12 -15.81
CA ALA A 209 -6.27 -4.62 -14.44
C ALA A 209 -6.14 -3.09 -14.41
N GLN A 210 -5.28 -2.50 -15.24
CA GLN A 210 -5.17 -1.04 -15.37
C GLN A 210 -6.47 -0.41 -15.86
N ALA A 211 -7.08 -0.97 -16.91
CA ALA A 211 -8.34 -0.46 -17.43
C ALA A 211 -9.48 -0.55 -16.40
N ALA A 212 -9.51 -1.63 -15.61
CA ALA A 212 -10.47 -1.77 -14.51
C ALA A 212 -10.23 -0.73 -13.40
N ALA A 213 -8.96 -0.49 -13.02
CA ALA A 213 -8.60 0.54 -12.04
C ALA A 213 -9.02 1.94 -12.51
N ASP A 214 -8.72 2.29 -13.77
CA ASP A 214 -9.07 3.59 -14.35
C ASP A 214 -10.61 3.79 -14.40
N ALA A 215 -11.36 2.75 -14.78
CA ALA A 215 -12.82 2.79 -14.80
C ALA A 215 -13.41 2.97 -13.39
N ARG A 216 -12.88 2.26 -12.40
CA ARG A 216 -13.29 2.39 -10.99
C ARG A 216 -12.95 3.74 -10.41
N LEU A 217 -11.78 4.30 -10.76
CA LEU A 217 -11.42 5.64 -10.35
C LEU A 217 -12.38 6.69 -10.92
N ALA A 218 -12.75 6.58 -12.20
CA ALA A 218 -13.68 7.50 -12.84
C ALA A 218 -15.09 7.42 -12.23
N GLU A 219 -15.59 6.22 -11.96
CA GLU A 219 -16.86 5.99 -11.26
C GLU A 219 -16.80 6.57 -9.84
N ALA A 220 -15.77 6.22 -9.08
CA ALA A 220 -15.56 6.70 -7.72
C ALA A 220 -15.45 8.23 -7.65
N GLN A 221 -14.81 8.89 -8.62
CA GLN A 221 -14.74 10.36 -8.68
C GLN A 221 -16.13 11.00 -8.83
N GLY A 222 -16.94 10.50 -9.76
CA GLY A 222 -18.28 11.05 -10.01
C GLY A 222 -19.20 10.90 -8.80
N ASP A 223 -19.19 9.72 -8.19
CA ASP A 223 -19.99 9.43 -7.01
C ASP A 223 -19.45 10.15 -5.76
N PHE A 224 -18.12 10.27 -5.62
CA PHE A 224 -17.49 11.04 -4.54
C PHE A 224 -17.89 12.51 -4.61
N ASP A 225 -17.88 13.13 -5.79
CA ASP A 225 -18.29 14.52 -5.96
C ASP A 225 -19.76 14.70 -5.60
N ALA A 226 -20.62 13.75 -5.98
CA ALA A 226 -22.04 13.76 -5.64
C ALA A 226 -22.28 13.63 -4.12
N LEU A 227 -21.68 12.62 -3.47
CA LEU A 227 -21.82 12.39 -2.04
C LEU A 227 -21.18 13.51 -1.22
N SER A 228 -20.06 14.07 -1.67
CA SER A 228 -19.41 15.21 -1.01
C SER A 228 -20.28 16.47 -1.08
N ALA A 229 -20.95 16.71 -2.21
CA ALA A 229 -21.91 17.80 -2.34
C ALA A 229 -23.14 17.59 -1.44
N GLU A 230 -23.65 16.36 -1.35
CA GLU A 230 -24.74 16.00 -0.44
C GLU A 230 -24.35 16.20 1.02
N LYS A 231 -23.18 15.71 1.43
CA LYS A 231 -22.64 15.91 2.78
C LYS A 231 -22.47 17.40 3.10
N ALA A 232 -21.90 18.19 2.19
CA ALA A 232 -21.74 19.63 2.40
C ALA A 232 -23.10 20.34 2.58
N ALA A 233 -24.13 19.90 1.86
CA ALA A 233 -25.49 20.42 2.03
C ALA A 233 -26.08 19.99 3.39
N LEU A 234 -25.86 18.76 3.83
CA LEU A 234 -26.27 18.26 5.15
C LEU A 234 -25.57 19.02 6.28
N ASP A 235 -24.25 19.21 6.20
CA ASP A 235 -23.46 19.97 7.18
C ASP A 235 -23.95 21.42 7.29
N GLY A 236 -24.27 22.06 6.16
CA GLY A 236 -24.86 23.40 6.13
C GLY A 236 -26.23 23.46 6.81
N ARG A 237 -27.08 22.46 6.59
CA ARG A 237 -28.40 22.36 7.24
C ARG A 237 -28.27 22.07 8.74
N LEU A 238 -27.35 21.20 9.13
CA LEU A 238 -27.04 20.87 10.51
C LEU A 238 -26.58 22.12 11.27
N ARG A 239 -25.62 22.87 10.71
CA ARG A 239 -25.19 24.16 11.26
C ARG A 239 -26.37 25.11 11.45
N ALA A 240 -27.22 25.27 10.44
CA ALA A 240 -28.37 26.17 10.52
C ALA A 240 -29.35 25.74 11.63
N ALA A 241 -29.59 24.44 11.79
CA ALA A 241 -30.44 23.88 12.83
C ALA A 241 -29.85 24.06 14.24
N GLU A 242 -28.55 23.86 14.41
CA GLU A 242 -27.85 24.07 15.69
C GLU A 242 -27.84 25.54 16.11
N VAL A 243 -27.64 26.45 15.16
CA VAL A 243 -27.75 27.90 15.42
C VAL A 243 -29.17 28.28 15.80
N GLU A 244 -30.20 27.75 15.13
CA GLU A 244 -31.59 28.01 15.50
C GLU A 244 -31.94 27.42 16.88
N LEU A 245 -31.38 26.26 17.23
CA LEU A 245 -31.52 25.67 18.55
C LEU A 245 -30.95 26.58 19.66
N LEU A 246 -29.77 27.16 19.42
CA LEU A 246 -29.18 28.15 20.34
C LEU A 246 -30.05 29.42 20.44
N ARG A 247 -30.67 29.85 19.33
CA ARG A 247 -31.58 30.99 19.30
C ARG A 247 -32.85 30.71 20.12
N LEU A 248 -33.46 29.53 19.98
CA LEU A 248 -34.62 29.09 20.76
C LEU A 248 -34.31 29.01 22.26
N ARG A 249 -33.06 28.68 22.61
CA ARG A 249 -32.55 28.69 24.00
C ARG A 249 -32.25 30.07 24.56
N GLY A 250 -32.54 31.14 23.81
CA GLY A 250 -32.38 32.53 24.26
C GLY A 250 -30.96 33.08 24.13
N ILE A 251 -30.07 32.44 23.36
CA ILE A 251 -28.73 32.98 23.07
C ILE A 251 -28.88 34.09 22.01
N ALA A 252 -28.62 35.34 22.39
CA ALA A 252 -28.78 36.50 21.51
C ALA A 252 -27.80 36.52 20.32
N GLU A 253 -26.58 36.02 20.54
CA GLU A 253 -25.51 35.90 19.54
C GLU A 253 -25.30 34.42 19.18
N ALA A 254 -26.36 33.74 18.77
CA ALA A 254 -26.38 32.28 18.56
C ALA A 254 -25.28 31.78 17.61
N GLU A 255 -24.99 32.55 16.56
CA GLU A 255 -23.99 32.19 15.55
C GLU A 255 -22.56 32.34 16.08
N ALA A 256 -22.26 33.44 16.79
CA ALA A 256 -20.97 33.61 17.45
C ALA A 256 -20.77 32.62 18.62
N ALA A 257 -21.85 32.25 19.32
CA ALA A 257 -21.83 31.23 20.36
C ALA A 257 -21.57 29.83 19.79
N TRP A 258 -22.18 29.50 18.64
CA TRP A 258 -21.89 28.28 17.90
C TRP A 258 -20.43 28.24 17.44
N GLU A 259 -19.92 29.32 16.82
CA GLU A 259 -18.53 29.41 16.39
C GLU A 259 -17.55 29.32 17.57
N ALA A 260 -17.85 29.97 18.69
CA ALA A 260 -17.04 29.88 19.91
C ALA A 260 -17.10 28.48 20.54
N GLN A 261 -18.24 27.80 20.48
CA GLN A 261 -18.38 26.41 20.92
C GLN A 261 -17.54 25.49 20.04
N GLN A 262 -17.61 25.64 18.71
CA GLN A 262 -16.77 24.91 17.76
C GLN A 262 -15.28 25.19 17.99
N GLN A 263 -14.88 26.45 18.18
CA GLN A 263 -13.50 26.83 18.47
C GLN A 263 -13.04 26.32 19.84
N ALA A 264 -13.89 26.33 20.85
CA ALA A 264 -13.57 25.81 22.19
C ALA A 264 -13.44 24.29 22.16
N GLU A 265 -14.28 23.58 21.43
CA GLU A 265 -14.17 22.14 21.18
C GLU A 265 -12.90 21.81 20.39
N GLN A 266 -12.54 22.68 19.42
CA GLN A 266 -11.27 22.67 18.68
C GLN A 266 -10.08 23.27 19.45
N ALA A 267 -10.22 23.81 20.67
CA ALA A 267 -9.13 24.36 21.47
C ALA A 267 -8.91 23.59 22.78
N ALA A 268 -9.96 22.93 23.30
CA ALA A 268 -9.94 22.12 24.51
C ALA A 268 -9.20 20.79 24.35
N ALA A 269 -8.92 20.38 23.12
CA ALA A 269 -8.08 19.24 22.85
C ALA A 269 -6.59 19.73 22.81
N VAL A 270 -5.63 18.90 23.26
CA VAL A 270 -4.27 19.25 23.76
C VAL A 270 -3.10 19.28 22.72
N THR A 271 -2.08 20.12 22.96
CA THR A 271 -0.87 20.42 22.13
C THR A 271 0.22 19.32 22.07
N VAL A 272 0.80 19.07 20.88
CA VAL A 272 1.96 18.19 20.58
C VAL A 272 3.32 18.80 21.03
N GLN A 273 4.22 18.03 21.68
CA GLN A 273 5.62 18.42 22.00
C GLN A 273 6.66 17.36 21.60
N SER A 274 7.74 17.77 20.90
CA SER A 274 8.90 16.92 20.58
C SER A 274 10.08 17.16 21.53
N THR A 275 10.68 16.08 22.05
CA THR A 275 11.86 16.14 22.94
C THR A 275 13.02 15.22 22.49
N GLY A 276 12.93 14.56 21.32
CA GLY A 276 13.80 13.41 20.99
C GLY A 276 14.45 13.36 19.60
N GLY A 277 14.74 14.48 18.94
CA GLY A 277 15.54 14.52 17.70
C GLY A 277 14.78 14.18 16.40
N GLY A 278 13.66 13.46 16.47
CA GLY A 278 12.67 13.41 15.40
C GLY A 278 11.80 14.67 15.37
N VAL A 279 11.35 15.05 14.17
CA VAL A 279 10.46 16.20 13.97
C VAL A 279 9.03 15.69 13.84
N ALA A 280 8.10 16.31 14.58
CA ALA A 280 6.69 15.98 14.43
C ALA A 280 6.20 16.31 13.00
N PRO A 281 5.30 15.52 12.42
CA PRO A 281 4.86 15.71 11.03
C PRO A 281 4.16 17.06 10.82
N THR A 282 3.58 17.65 11.87
CA THR A 282 3.14 19.06 11.89
C THR A 282 3.08 19.55 13.33
N THR A 283 2.89 20.86 13.50
CA THR A 283 2.48 21.45 14.78
C THR A 283 0.97 21.49 14.86
N GLY A 284 0.39 21.03 15.96
CA GLY A 284 -1.04 21.03 16.14
C GLY A 284 -1.43 20.07 17.24
N ARG A 285 -2.58 19.45 17.07
CA ARG A 285 -3.12 18.51 18.03
C ARG A 285 -3.68 17.27 17.36
N VAL A 286 -3.42 16.12 17.96
CA VAL A 286 -4.14 14.90 17.62
C VAL A 286 -5.62 14.99 18.02
N THR A 287 -6.50 15.12 17.03
CA THR A 287 -7.96 15.10 17.17
C THR A 287 -8.54 13.70 16.97
N SER A 288 -7.79 12.81 16.31
CA SER A 288 -8.18 11.42 16.15
C SER A 288 -6.98 10.48 16.14
N CYS A 289 -7.09 9.38 16.87
CA CYS A 289 -6.07 8.33 16.93
C CYS A 289 -6.32 7.25 15.88
N TYR A 290 -5.28 6.50 15.56
CA TYR A 290 -5.40 5.25 14.80
C TYR A 290 -6.27 4.25 15.55
N GLY A 291 -7.17 3.58 14.83
CA GLY A 291 -8.06 2.58 15.41
C GLY A 291 -9.49 2.65 14.95
N ALA A 292 -10.29 1.67 15.36
CA ALA A 292 -11.69 1.59 15.00
C ALA A 292 -12.50 2.70 15.69
N ARG A 293 -13.24 3.48 14.88
CA ARG A 293 -14.15 4.55 15.30
C ARG A 293 -15.50 4.35 14.63
N TRP A 294 -16.55 4.20 15.45
CA TRP A 294 -17.94 4.05 15.01
C TRP A 294 -18.19 3.01 13.90
N GLY A 295 -17.41 1.91 13.90
CA GLY A 295 -17.54 0.84 12.91
C GLY A 295 -16.58 0.94 11.72
N THR A 296 -15.91 2.09 11.52
CA THR A 296 -14.87 2.26 10.49
C THR A 296 -13.48 2.39 11.09
N MET A 297 -12.49 1.78 10.44
CA MET A 297 -11.09 1.88 10.84
C MET A 297 -10.51 3.24 10.45
N HIS A 298 -9.93 3.94 11.41
CA HIS A 298 -9.02 5.05 11.15
C HIS A 298 -7.61 4.51 10.94
N TYR A 299 -7.10 4.63 9.72
CA TYR A 299 -5.79 4.11 9.35
C TYR A 299 -4.62 5.07 9.60
N GLY A 300 -4.90 6.23 10.18
CA GLY A 300 -3.92 7.24 10.52
C GLY A 300 -4.20 7.91 11.86
N ILE A 301 -3.59 9.07 12.02
CA ILE A 301 -3.88 10.03 13.07
C ILE A 301 -4.24 11.37 12.43
N ASP A 302 -5.20 12.07 13.02
CA ASP A 302 -5.62 13.38 12.53
C ASP A 302 -5.02 14.44 13.44
N ILE A 303 -4.21 15.35 12.90
CA ILE A 303 -3.56 16.44 13.62
C ILE A 303 -4.18 17.78 13.18
N ALA A 304 -5.13 18.29 13.95
CA ALA A 304 -5.78 19.57 13.69
C ALA A 304 -4.79 20.73 13.77
N ALA A 305 -4.78 21.55 12.73
CA ALA A 305 -3.97 22.75 12.60
C ALA A 305 -4.58 23.68 11.51
N PRO A 306 -4.37 25.01 11.60
CA PRO A 306 -4.84 25.94 10.57
C PRO A 306 -4.30 25.60 9.17
N ILE A 307 -5.09 25.86 8.13
CA ILE A 307 -4.64 25.78 6.73
C ILE A 307 -3.36 26.62 6.56
N GLY A 308 -2.36 26.06 5.87
CA GLY A 308 -1.05 26.69 5.67
C GLY A 308 -0.02 26.36 6.75
N THR A 309 -0.38 25.65 7.81
CA THR A 309 0.58 25.18 8.82
C THR A 309 1.61 24.24 8.17
N PRO A 310 2.93 24.43 8.38
CA PRO A 310 3.94 23.58 7.74
C PRO A 310 3.84 22.10 8.10
N VAL A 311 3.99 21.22 7.11
CA VAL A 311 4.08 19.76 7.26
C VAL A 311 5.52 19.31 6.96
N PHE A 312 6.08 18.49 7.85
CA PHE A 312 7.47 18.04 7.82
C PHE A 312 7.59 16.51 7.70
N ALA A 313 8.67 16.02 7.11
CA ALA A 313 9.01 14.60 7.14
C ALA A 313 9.63 14.21 8.50
N PRO A 314 9.05 13.27 9.29
CA PRO A 314 9.63 12.90 10.58
C PRO A 314 10.97 12.16 10.48
N ALA A 315 11.26 11.55 9.33
CA ALA A 315 12.51 10.87 9.00
C ALA A 315 12.88 11.11 7.53
N GLY A 316 14.15 10.90 7.18
CA GLY A 316 14.60 10.98 5.79
C GLY A 316 14.04 9.85 4.93
N GLY A 317 13.93 10.07 3.62
CA GLY A 317 13.32 9.11 2.71
C GLY A 317 13.26 9.57 1.26
N VAL A 318 12.57 8.79 0.43
CA VAL A 318 12.30 9.07 -0.99
C VAL A 318 10.81 9.29 -1.19
N VAL A 319 10.43 10.39 -1.83
CA VAL A 319 9.04 10.67 -2.18
C VAL A 319 8.59 9.70 -3.26
N LEU A 320 7.59 8.87 -2.97
CA LEU A 320 7.01 7.94 -3.93
C LEU A 320 5.97 8.64 -4.82
N GLN A 321 5.12 9.47 -4.22
CA GLN A 321 4.07 10.20 -4.91
C GLN A 321 3.78 11.52 -4.18
N ALA A 322 3.48 12.58 -4.93
CA ALA A 322 2.98 13.85 -4.42
C ALA A 322 1.98 14.41 -5.42
N GLY A 323 0.71 14.54 -5.01
CA GLY A 323 -0.34 14.94 -5.94
C GLY A 323 -1.75 14.62 -5.47
N PRO A 324 -2.75 14.70 -6.38
CA PRO A 324 -4.11 14.29 -6.10
C PRO A 324 -4.16 12.84 -5.59
N ALA A 325 -4.94 12.62 -4.54
CA ALA A 325 -5.12 11.30 -3.94
C ALA A 325 -6.58 11.14 -3.49
N SER A 326 -7.19 10.02 -3.87
CA SER A 326 -8.57 9.72 -3.48
C SER A 326 -8.71 9.70 -1.96
N GLY A 327 -9.83 10.20 -1.43
CA GLY A 327 -10.02 10.38 0.02
C GLY A 327 -9.24 11.56 0.62
N PHE A 328 -7.97 11.75 0.27
CA PHE A 328 -7.12 12.80 0.84
C PHE A 328 -7.20 14.15 0.13
N GLY A 329 -7.76 14.20 -1.08
CA GLY A 329 -7.74 15.38 -1.94
C GLY A 329 -6.35 15.58 -2.55
N GLN A 330 -5.37 15.97 -1.73
CA GLN A 330 -3.96 15.89 -2.07
C GLN A 330 -3.22 15.11 -0.98
N ALA A 331 -2.22 14.33 -1.39
CA ALA A 331 -1.35 13.64 -0.46
C ALA A 331 0.10 13.60 -0.93
N VAL A 332 1.00 13.44 0.05
CA VAL A 332 2.41 13.13 -0.16
C VAL A 332 2.69 11.76 0.46
N TYR A 333 3.48 10.94 -0.22
CA TYR A 333 3.88 9.61 0.21
C TYR A 333 5.41 9.54 0.25
N VAL A 334 5.99 9.17 1.38
CA VAL A 334 7.44 9.11 1.56
C VAL A 334 7.85 7.73 2.07
N GLN A 335 8.69 7.04 1.33
CA GLN A 335 9.29 5.77 1.77
C GLN A 335 10.59 6.04 2.53
N HIS A 336 10.71 5.41 3.69
CA HIS A 336 11.85 5.52 4.58
C HIS A 336 12.82 4.35 4.42
N ASP A 337 13.99 4.49 5.03
CA ASP A 337 15.08 3.50 5.04
C ASP A 337 14.68 2.17 5.70
N ASP A 338 13.75 2.21 6.65
CA ASP A 338 13.14 1.03 7.28
C ASP A 338 12.06 0.35 6.41
N GLY A 339 11.88 0.81 5.17
CA GLY A 339 10.91 0.27 4.20
C GLY A 339 9.46 0.69 4.44
N ARG A 340 9.18 1.46 5.51
CA ARG A 340 7.83 1.98 5.78
C ARG A 340 7.53 3.21 4.96
N VAL A 341 6.26 3.41 4.66
CA VAL A 341 5.79 4.59 3.92
C VAL A 341 4.96 5.47 4.85
N THR A 342 5.27 6.76 4.93
CA THR A 342 4.42 7.75 5.60
C THR A 342 3.53 8.46 4.59
N VAL A 343 2.28 8.69 4.97
CA VAL A 343 1.28 9.39 4.14
C VAL A 343 0.86 10.67 4.82
N TYR A 344 0.78 11.76 4.06
CA TYR A 344 0.39 13.09 4.53
C TYR A 344 -0.83 13.54 3.72
N GLY A 345 -2.03 13.36 4.26
CA GLY A 345 -3.30 13.63 3.60
C GLY A 345 -3.89 15.01 3.91
N HIS A 346 -4.89 15.42 3.11
CA HIS A 346 -5.62 16.69 3.21
C HIS A 346 -4.74 17.94 3.04
N VAL A 347 -3.56 17.81 2.42
CA VAL A 347 -2.63 18.94 2.28
C VAL A 347 -3.20 20.03 1.35
N ASN A 348 -2.90 21.30 1.63
CA ASN A 348 -3.34 22.41 0.79
C ASN A 348 -2.41 22.60 -0.43
N GLN A 349 -1.12 22.47 -0.19
CA GLN A 349 -0.06 22.53 -1.19
C GLN A 349 1.12 21.65 -0.76
N PHE A 350 1.81 21.06 -1.74
CA PHE A 350 3.05 20.30 -1.54
C PHE A 350 4.23 20.98 -2.24
N PHE A 351 5.44 20.73 -1.75
CA PHE A 351 6.70 21.38 -2.19
C PHE A 351 7.73 20.38 -2.70
N VAL A 352 7.32 19.13 -2.92
CA VAL A 352 8.18 18.01 -3.33
C VAL A 352 7.58 17.26 -4.51
N SER A 353 8.42 16.50 -5.22
CA SER A 353 8.02 15.67 -6.37
C SER A 353 8.44 14.21 -6.20
N ALA A 354 7.77 13.30 -6.92
CA ALA A 354 8.16 11.87 -6.95
C ALA A 354 9.64 11.71 -7.34
N GLY A 355 10.34 10.79 -6.65
CA GLY A 355 11.77 10.55 -6.78
C GLY A 355 12.67 11.51 -5.97
N GLN A 356 12.13 12.56 -5.36
CA GLN A 356 12.91 13.48 -4.54
C GLN A 356 13.33 12.81 -3.22
N VAL A 357 14.61 12.95 -2.85
CA VAL A 357 15.12 12.56 -1.52
C VAL A 357 14.86 13.71 -0.56
N VAL A 358 14.23 13.42 0.59
CA VAL A 358 13.93 14.38 1.65
C VAL A 358 14.68 14.03 2.94
N SER A 359 15.09 15.04 3.69
CA SER A 359 15.73 14.89 5.00
C SER A 359 14.71 14.92 6.15
N ALA A 360 15.07 14.36 7.30
CA ALA A 360 14.26 14.51 8.51
C ALA A 360 14.10 16.00 8.88
N GLY A 361 12.87 16.43 9.13
CA GLY A 361 12.52 17.83 9.40
C GLY A 361 12.38 18.71 8.16
N GLU A 362 12.55 18.16 6.95
CA GLU A 362 12.32 18.91 5.72
C GLU A 362 10.82 19.22 5.56
N ARG A 363 10.49 20.46 5.18
CA ARG A 363 9.11 20.86 4.89
C ARG A 363 8.71 20.30 3.54
N ILE A 364 7.69 19.44 3.54
CA ILE A 364 7.22 18.75 2.33
C ILE A 364 5.88 19.28 1.83
N ALA A 365 5.07 19.85 2.72
CA ALA A 365 3.73 20.34 2.40
C ALA A 365 3.24 21.37 3.43
N GLU A 366 1.96 21.73 3.32
CA GLU A 366 1.23 22.49 4.32
C GLU A 366 -0.16 21.90 4.55
N VAL A 367 -0.64 22.01 5.79
CA VAL A 367 -1.95 21.54 6.23
C VAL A 367 -3.04 22.20 5.38
N GLY A 368 -4.06 21.43 5.04
CA GLY A 368 -5.20 21.89 4.27
C GLY A 368 -6.51 21.38 4.81
N ASN A 369 -7.49 21.36 3.91
CA ASN A 369 -8.84 20.86 4.14
C ASN A 369 -9.40 20.26 2.83
N LYS A 370 -8.52 19.68 2.00
CA LYS A 370 -8.90 19.11 0.70
C LYS A 370 -9.36 17.66 0.88
N GLY A 371 -10.17 17.18 -0.05
CA GLY A 371 -10.68 15.80 0.01
C GLY A 371 -11.67 15.60 1.16
N GLN A 372 -11.70 14.39 1.73
CA GLN A 372 -12.61 13.99 2.81
C GLN A 372 -12.14 14.50 4.15
N SER A 373 -12.35 15.80 4.40
CA SER A 373 -11.93 16.47 5.62
C SER A 373 -13.09 17.27 6.22
N THR A 374 -13.38 17.03 7.49
CA THR A 374 -14.46 17.72 8.24
C THR A 374 -14.02 19.07 8.80
N GLY A 375 -12.73 19.37 8.76
CA GLY A 375 -12.15 20.65 9.15
C GLY A 375 -10.62 20.65 9.00
N PRO A 376 -9.93 21.79 9.06
CA PRO A 376 -8.49 21.86 8.80
C PRO A 376 -7.65 20.95 9.70
N HIS A 377 -7.00 19.95 9.09
CA HIS A 377 -6.10 19.01 9.78
C HIS A 377 -5.12 18.33 8.82
N LEU A 378 -4.06 17.76 9.39
CA LEU A 378 -3.20 16.79 8.71
C LEU A 378 -3.67 15.39 9.05
N HIS A 379 -4.00 14.58 8.05
CA HIS A 379 -4.13 13.15 8.23
C HIS A 379 -2.76 12.48 8.00
N PHE A 380 -2.29 11.67 8.95
CA PHE A 380 -0.97 11.04 8.90
C PHE A 380 -1.06 9.52 9.09
N GLU A 381 -0.60 8.76 8.10
CA GLU A 381 -0.58 7.29 8.14
C GLU A 381 0.86 6.75 8.10
N VAL A 382 1.03 5.50 8.56
CA VAL A 382 2.27 4.72 8.40
C VAL A 382 1.91 3.35 7.83
N HIS A 383 2.54 2.99 6.72
CA HIS A 383 2.30 1.76 5.98
C HIS A 383 3.53 0.85 6.06
N GLU A 384 3.30 -0.46 6.18
CA GLU A 384 4.35 -1.48 6.17
C GLU A 384 4.27 -2.34 4.91
N GLY A 385 5.38 -2.51 4.20
CA GLY A 385 5.46 -3.41 3.05
C GLY A 385 4.97 -2.84 1.72
N GLY A 386 4.73 -1.52 1.60
CA GLY A 386 4.38 -0.88 0.34
C GLY A 386 3.62 0.43 0.48
N LEU A 387 3.30 1.05 -0.65
CA LEU A 387 2.61 2.35 -0.73
C LEU A 387 1.19 2.33 -0.17
N TYR A 388 0.49 1.20 -0.28
CA TYR A 388 -0.90 1.02 0.17
C TYR A 388 -1.08 -0.20 1.09
N ALA A 389 0.03 -0.80 1.51
CA ALA A 389 0.04 -2.05 2.28
C ALA A 389 0.05 -1.81 3.79
N ASN A 390 -0.61 -2.71 4.53
CA ASN A 390 -0.56 -2.84 5.99
C ASN A 390 -0.42 -1.50 6.74
N ARG A 391 -1.51 -0.74 6.76
CA ARG A 391 -1.58 0.52 7.50
C ARG A 391 -1.54 0.19 9.00
N VAL A 392 -0.55 0.74 9.69
CA VAL A 392 -0.30 0.47 11.11
C VAL A 392 -0.42 1.76 11.92
N SER A 393 -0.56 1.61 13.23
CA SER A 393 -0.55 2.76 14.13
C SER A 393 0.72 3.60 13.89
N PRO A 394 0.57 4.91 13.63
CA PRO A 394 1.71 5.81 13.49
C PRO A 394 2.48 6.02 14.80
N ILE A 395 1.84 5.78 15.95
CA ILE A 395 2.39 6.11 17.28
C ILE A 395 3.67 5.33 17.59
N PRO A 396 3.75 3.99 17.45
CA PRO A 396 5.00 3.26 17.66
C PRO A 396 6.14 3.73 16.74
N TRP A 397 5.83 4.05 15.49
CA TRP A 397 6.85 4.47 14.52
C TRP A 397 7.42 5.86 14.83
N LEU A 398 6.56 6.79 15.25
CA LEU A 398 6.95 8.13 15.71
C LEU A 398 7.70 8.07 17.04
N SER A 399 7.23 7.25 17.99
CA SER A 399 7.84 7.10 19.31
C SER A 399 9.26 6.52 19.24
N ALA A 400 9.48 5.55 18.35
CA ALA A 400 10.81 5.00 18.07
C ALA A 400 11.81 6.06 17.57
N ARG A 401 11.32 7.20 17.06
CA ARG A 401 12.09 8.35 16.58
C ARG A 401 12.07 9.54 17.53
N GLY A 402 11.60 9.35 18.77
CA GLY A 402 11.56 10.40 19.79
C GLY A 402 10.52 11.49 19.54
N VAL A 403 9.55 11.26 18.64
CA VAL A 403 8.40 12.13 18.42
C VAL A 403 7.27 11.69 19.33
N SER A 404 6.86 12.58 20.24
CA SER A 404 5.62 12.43 20.99
C SER A 404 4.59 13.41 20.46
N LEU A 405 3.39 12.92 20.19
CA LEU A 405 2.30 13.77 19.71
C LEU A 405 1.44 14.34 20.84
N GLY A 406 1.70 13.96 22.09
CA GLY A 406 0.79 14.29 23.19
C GLY A 406 -0.62 13.71 23.00
N GLY A 407 -1.39 13.62 24.09
CA GLY A 407 -2.73 13.01 24.07
C GLY A 407 -2.71 11.47 24.18
N GLY A 408 -3.89 10.90 24.48
CA GLY A 408 -4.08 9.49 24.87
C GLY A 408 -4.03 8.45 23.75
N CYS A 409 -3.41 8.76 22.60
CA CYS A 409 -3.22 7.77 21.55
C CYS A 409 -2.08 6.82 21.97
N THR A 410 -2.43 5.58 22.31
CA THR A 410 -1.50 4.53 22.76
C THR A 410 -1.19 3.52 21.68
#